data_AF-A0A483Z3Z3-F1
#
_entry.id   AF-A0A483Z3Z3-F1
#
_cell.length_a   1.000
_cell.length_b   1.000
_cell.length_c   1.000
_cell.angle_alpha   90.00
_cell.angle_beta   90.00
_cell.angle_gamma   90.00
#
_symmetry.space_group_name_H-M   'P 1'
#
loop_
_entity.id
_entity.type
_entity.pdbx_description
1 polymer ?
#
loop_
_entity_poly.entity_id
_entity_poly.type
_entity_poly.pdbx_seq_one_letter_code
_entity_poly.pdbx_strand_id
1 'polypeptide(L)'
;QKYVRKFKDTEYFFTDTKIITLDTTDSDFIGPIVPTIALCGRIIKKTIFKRDQIFRDGQLIRDHRTLESHPSSIFILMLNEHRLMLCKEVSGAPTLEEFENTSKYCLAQRYNSFVDYEVKKNIRIRKKKSYIDRLYKKDIYRKLGTPKLRVTPLTDPRSLSNFVELFSVVNKLSIELLPTNSENISLDGFWRKIEQEKEELNSS
;
A
#
# COMPACT_ATOMS: atom_id res chain seq x y z
N GLN A 1 8.23 -7.12 -9.72
CA GLN A 1 7.23 -6.05 -9.48
C GLN A 1 6.83 -5.44 -10.81
N LYS A 2 5.54 -5.16 -11.05
CA LYS A 2 5.05 -4.78 -12.40
C LYS A 2 4.90 -3.27 -12.62
N TYR A 3 4.68 -2.49 -11.56
CA TYR A 3 4.45 -1.05 -11.66
C TYR A 3 5.29 -0.32 -10.60
N VAL A 4 6.25 0.50 -11.05
CA VAL A 4 7.15 1.30 -10.20
C VAL A 4 7.01 2.76 -10.59
N ARG A 5 6.56 3.60 -9.64
CA ARG A 5 6.45 5.04 -9.82
C ARG A 5 7.78 5.70 -9.45
N LYS A 6 8.42 6.38 -10.39
CA LYS A 6 9.63 7.17 -10.13
C LYS A 6 9.26 8.63 -9.85
N PHE A 7 9.89 9.23 -8.85
CA PHE A 7 9.78 10.64 -8.53
C PHE A 7 11.13 11.15 -8.03
N LYS A 8 11.80 11.98 -8.83
CA LYS A 8 13.21 12.37 -8.61
C LYS A 8 14.07 11.10 -8.43
N ASP A 9 14.88 11.05 -7.37
CA ASP A 9 15.75 9.93 -7.02
C ASP A 9 15.05 8.86 -6.16
N THR A 10 13.72 8.92 -6.05
CA THR A 10 12.93 8.01 -5.22
C THR A 10 11.99 7.18 -6.08
N GLU A 11 11.85 5.91 -5.75
CA GLU A 11 10.93 4.99 -6.39
C GLU A 11 9.89 4.48 -5.40
N TYR A 12 8.64 4.36 -5.85
CA TYR A 12 7.51 3.88 -5.06
C TYR A 12 6.88 2.67 -5.74
N PHE A 13 6.62 1.61 -4.99
CA PHE A 13 5.98 0.41 -5.50
C PHE A 13 5.30 -0.38 -4.39
N PHE A 14 4.36 -1.25 -4.80
CA PHE A 14 3.67 -2.14 -3.87
C PHE A 14 4.30 -3.54 -3.84
N THR A 15 4.34 -4.16 -2.67
CA THR A 15 4.79 -5.55 -2.45
C THR A 15 3.76 -6.32 -1.64
N ASP A 16 3.83 -7.65 -1.72
CA ASP A 16 3.03 -8.57 -0.90
C ASP A 16 1.53 -8.31 -0.96
N THR A 17 1.06 -7.77 -2.08
CA THR A 17 -0.34 -7.42 -2.29
C THR A 17 -1.18 -8.68 -2.39
N LYS A 18 -2.12 -8.88 -1.46
CA LYS A 18 -3.00 -10.04 -1.40
C LYS A 18 -4.42 -9.62 -1.08
N ILE A 19 -5.38 -10.38 -1.58
CA ILE A 19 -6.78 -10.26 -1.19
C ILE A 19 -7.02 -11.26 -0.06
N ILE A 20 -7.61 -10.80 1.03
CA ILE A 20 -7.94 -11.58 2.22
C ILE A 20 -9.41 -11.37 2.59
N THR A 21 -9.96 -12.30 3.36
CA THR A 21 -11.26 -12.18 4.02
C THR A 21 -11.01 -11.94 5.50
N LEU A 22 -11.57 -10.88 6.07
CA LEU A 22 -11.34 -10.46 7.45
C LEU A 22 -12.30 -11.12 8.46
N ASP A 23 -13.46 -11.58 8.00
CA ASP A 23 -14.44 -12.21 8.89
C ASP A 23 -14.08 -13.69 9.09
N THR A 24 -13.79 -14.04 10.34
CA THR A 24 -14.01 -15.39 10.85
C THR A 24 -15.42 -15.39 11.46
N THR A 25 -16.29 -16.23 10.93
CA THR A 25 -17.69 -16.32 11.36
C THR A 25 -17.79 -16.59 12.86
N ASP A 26 -18.49 -15.73 13.61
CA ASP A 26 -19.14 -16.18 14.85
C ASP A 26 -20.15 -17.26 14.46
N SER A 27 -20.08 -18.42 15.12
CA SER A 27 -20.91 -19.60 14.82
C SER A 27 -22.41 -19.37 14.97
N ASP A 28 -22.81 -18.26 15.62
CA ASP A 28 -24.15 -18.04 16.13
C ASP A 28 -24.93 -16.95 15.36
N PHE A 29 -24.37 -16.37 14.29
CA PHE A 29 -25.03 -15.31 13.52
C PHE A 29 -25.97 -15.87 12.43
N ILE A 30 -27.28 -15.65 12.59
CA ILE A 30 -28.33 -16.04 11.63
C ILE A 30 -28.72 -14.81 10.78
N GLY A 31 -28.00 -14.60 9.67
CA GLY A 31 -28.27 -13.58 8.66
C GLY A 31 -27.36 -13.72 7.45
N PRO A 32 -27.62 -13.04 6.32
CA PRO A 32 -26.71 -13.06 5.17
C PRO A 32 -25.41 -12.34 5.53
N ILE A 33 -24.35 -13.11 5.82
CA ILE A 33 -23.01 -12.59 6.09
C ILE A 33 -22.38 -12.21 4.75
N VAL A 34 -22.12 -10.92 4.55
CA VAL A 34 -21.29 -10.46 3.43
C VAL A 34 -19.86 -10.42 3.93
N PRO A 35 -18.97 -11.35 3.51
CA PRO A 35 -17.62 -11.39 4.03
C PRO A 35 -16.88 -10.08 3.73
N THR A 36 -16.21 -9.53 4.73
CA THR A 36 -15.36 -8.36 4.59
C THR A 36 -14.12 -8.72 3.79
N ILE A 37 -14.09 -8.31 2.52
CA ILE A 37 -12.94 -8.53 1.64
C ILE A 37 -12.00 -7.33 1.76
N ALA A 38 -10.71 -7.60 1.99
CA ALA A 38 -9.68 -6.58 2.04
C ALA A 38 -8.53 -6.87 1.08
N LEU A 39 -7.96 -5.82 0.51
CA LEU A 39 -6.69 -5.83 -0.19
C LEU A 39 -5.62 -5.32 0.77
N CYS A 40 -4.70 -6.20 1.18
CA CYS A 40 -3.58 -5.85 2.04
C CYS A 40 -2.25 -5.91 1.29
N GLY A 41 -1.24 -5.23 1.81
CA GLY A 41 0.12 -5.29 1.29
C GLY A 41 1.00 -4.19 1.87
N ARG A 42 2.17 -3.99 1.26
CA ARG A 42 3.09 -2.90 1.60
C ARG A 42 3.27 -1.94 0.45
N ILE A 43 3.42 -0.67 0.78
CA ILE A 43 4.03 0.33 -0.11
C ILE A 43 5.46 0.57 0.37
N ILE A 44 6.41 0.56 -0.57
CA ILE A 44 7.83 0.79 -0.29
C ILE A 44 8.25 2.08 -0.98
N LYS A 45 9.02 2.91 -0.26
CA LYS A 45 9.72 4.08 -0.78
C LYS A 45 11.20 3.76 -0.86
N LYS A 46 11.69 3.42 -2.05
CA LYS A 46 13.11 3.20 -2.31
C LYS A 46 13.79 4.54 -2.53
N THR A 47 14.74 4.89 -1.67
CA THR A 47 15.49 6.16 -1.73
C THR A 47 16.98 5.92 -1.45
N ILE A 48 17.82 6.84 -1.92
CA ILE A 48 19.26 6.84 -1.64
C ILE A 48 19.58 8.12 -0.88
N PHE A 49 19.99 7.99 0.38
CA PHE A 49 20.50 9.11 1.14
C PHE A 49 21.95 9.36 0.77
N LYS A 50 22.27 10.60 0.41
CA LYS A 50 23.63 11.04 0.12
C LYS A 50 24.06 11.96 1.24
N ARG A 51 25.18 11.62 1.88
CA ARG A 51 25.87 12.47 2.86
C ARG A 51 27.09 13.02 2.18
N ASP A 52 27.31 14.33 2.25
CA ASP A 52 28.49 14.98 1.68
C ASP A 52 29.50 15.42 2.74
N GLN A 53 29.01 15.76 3.93
CA GLN A 53 29.85 16.21 5.05
C GLN A 53 29.25 15.77 6.38
N ILE A 54 30.11 15.68 7.38
CA ILE A 54 29.76 15.47 8.79
C ILE A 54 30.33 16.59 9.63
N PHE A 55 29.60 16.98 10.67
CA PHE A 55 30.11 17.88 11.69
C PHE A 55 30.63 17.03 12.86
N ARG A 56 31.94 17.09 13.13
CA ARG A 56 32.57 16.46 14.30
C ARG A 56 33.60 17.42 14.88
N ASP A 57 33.65 17.48 16.21
CA ASP A 57 34.65 18.24 16.96
C ASP A 57 34.77 19.71 16.51
N GLY A 58 33.64 20.35 16.22
CA GLY A 58 33.59 21.74 15.79
C GLY A 58 33.97 22.00 14.33
N GLN A 59 34.27 20.95 13.54
CA GLN A 59 34.72 21.08 12.16
C GLN A 59 33.80 20.34 11.18
N LEU A 60 33.62 20.93 9.99
CA LEU A 60 32.96 20.29 8.86
C LEU A 60 33.98 19.44 8.10
N ILE A 61 33.80 18.13 8.13
CA ILE A 61 34.66 17.16 7.45
C ILE A 61 33.88 16.61 6.26
N ARG A 62 34.49 16.68 5.06
CA ARG A 62 33.91 16.03 3.87
C ARG A 62 33.92 14.52 4.05
N ASP A 63 32.76 13.90 3.93
CA ASP A 63 32.57 12.46 4.14
C ASP A 63 31.42 11.98 3.25
N HIS A 64 31.75 11.77 1.97
CA HIS A 64 30.81 11.34 0.96
C HIS A 64 30.41 9.88 1.18
N ARG A 65 29.17 9.63 1.58
CA ARG A 65 28.60 8.28 1.68
C ARG A 65 27.19 8.23 1.12
N THR A 66 26.85 7.07 0.58
CA THR A 66 25.50 6.77 0.13
C THR A 66 24.93 5.64 0.98
N LEU A 67 23.65 5.76 1.34
CA LEU A 67 22.90 4.74 2.06
C LEU A 67 21.60 4.48 1.32
N GLU A 68 21.45 3.26 0.82
CA GLU A 68 20.18 2.80 0.27
C GLU A 68 19.19 2.56 1.42
N SER A 69 17.96 3.03 1.25
CA SER A 69 16.92 2.90 2.26
C SER A 69 15.58 2.57 1.61
N HIS A 70 14.80 1.72 2.27
CA HIS A 70 13.52 1.22 1.78
C HIS A 70 12.44 1.31 2.85
N PRO A 71 12.17 2.49 3.44
CA PRO A 71 11.11 2.62 4.43
C PRO A 71 9.75 2.25 3.81
N SER A 72 8.91 1.57 4.60
CA SER A 72 7.68 0.95 4.12
C SER A 72 6.49 1.24 5.03
N SER A 73 5.30 1.21 4.42
CA SER A 73 4.03 1.30 5.13
C SER A 73 3.14 0.12 4.75
N ILE A 74 2.50 -0.49 5.74
CA ILE A 74 1.47 -1.51 5.52
C ILE A 74 0.15 -0.81 5.23
N PHE A 75 -0.60 -1.32 4.26
CA PHE A 75 -1.95 -0.85 3.98
C PHE A 75 -2.97 -2.00 4.00
N ILE A 76 -4.19 -1.66 4.40
CA ILE A 76 -5.37 -2.51 4.30
C ILE A 76 -6.48 -1.67 3.67
N LEU A 77 -6.95 -2.08 2.49
CA LEU A 77 -8.08 -1.47 1.81
C LEU A 77 -9.28 -2.42 1.90
N MET A 78 -10.24 -2.10 2.75
CA MET A 78 -11.51 -2.82 2.82
C MET A 78 -12.31 -2.48 1.57
N LEU A 79 -12.53 -3.47 0.70
CA LEU A 79 -13.14 -3.26 -0.61
C LEU A 79 -14.64 -2.95 -0.49
N ASN A 80 -15.30 -3.52 0.51
CA ASN A 80 -16.74 -3.38 0.73
C ASN A 80 -17.09 -1.95 1.16
N GLU A 81 -16.30 -1.37 2.08
CA GLU A 81 -16.56 -0.04 2.64
C GLU A 81 -15.70 1.06 2.01
N HIS A 82 -14.81 0.70 1.09
CA HIS A 82 -13.80 1.60 0.49
C HIS A 82 -12.94 2.35 1.52
N ARG A 83 -12.75 1.76 2.71
CA ARG A 83 -11.93 2.34 3.78
C ARG A 83 -10.49 1.86 3.67
N LEU A 84 -9.56 2.80 3.74
CA LEU A 84 -8.13 2.55 3.71
C LEU A 84 -7.55 2.79 5.10
N MET A 85 -6.82 1.80 5.59
CA MET A 85 -5.91 1.93 6.72
C MET A 85 -4.48 1.92 6.19
N LEU A 86 -3.64 2.84 6.68
CA LEU A 86 -2.23 2.93 6.31
C LEU A 86 -1.42 3.13 7.59
N CYS A 87 -0.47 2.24 7.84
CA CYS A 87 0.42 2.29 9.00
C CYS A 87 1.87 2.35 8.52
N LYS A 88 2.62 3.31 9.07
CA LYS A 88 4.05 3.49 8.79
C LYS A 88 4.84 2.51 9.64
N GLU A 89 5.62 1.63 9.02
CA GLU A 89 6.46 0.68 9.78
C GLU A 89 7.69 1.37 10.39
N VAL A 90 8.22 2.41 9.72
CA VAL A 90 9.42 3.13 10.15
C VAL A 90 9.33 4.64 9.88
N SER A 91 10.24 5.41 10.44
CA SER A 91 10.39 6.83 10.10
C SER A 91 10.72 7.02 8.62
N GLY A 92 10.14 8.04 8.00
CA GLY A 92 10.29 8.31 6.56
C GLY A 92 9.51 7.36 5.65
N ALA A 93 8.68 6.47 6.20
CA ALA A 93 7.81 5.58 5.45
C ALA A 93 6.73 6.32 4.64
N PRO A 94 6.24 5.69 3.54
CA PRO A 94 5.22 6.25 2.67
C PRO A 94 4.03 6.88 3.40
N THR A 95 3.71 8.12 3.06
CA THR A 95 2.53 8.83 3.55
C THR A 95 1.27 8.44 2.77
N LEU A 96 0.10 8.89 3.26
CA LEU A 96 -1.17 8.70 2.57
C LEU A 96 -1.19 9.31 1.17
N GLU A 97 -0.55 10.48 1.01
CA GLU A 97 -0.42 11.15 -0.28
C GLU A 97 0.48 10.36 -1.25
N GLU A 98 1.61 9.83 -0.75
CA GLU A 98 2.51 8.98 -1.53
C GLU A 98 1.80 7.67 -1.94
N PHE A 99 0.97 7.11 -1.06
CA PHE A 99 0.10 5.98 -1.37
C PHE A 99 -0.92 6.31 -2.46
N GLU A 100 -1.64 7.44 -2.35
CA GLU A 100 -2.63 7.86 -3.34
C GLU A 100 -1.98 8.05 -4.72
N ASN A 101 -0.86 8.77 -4.78
CA ASN A 101 -0.15 9.05 -6.02
C ASN A 101 0.41 7.78 -6.67
N THR A 102 0.93 6.85 -5.87
CA THR A 102 1.43 5.57 -6.36
C THR A 102 0.29 4.69 -6.86
N SER A 103 -0.83 4.65 -6.14
CA SER A 103 -2.04 3.93 -6.55
C SER A 103 -2.63 4.48 -7.85
N LYS A 104 -2.75 5.81 -7.99
CA LYS A 104 -3.16 6.47 -9.25
C LYS A 104 -2.28 6.06 -10.42
N TYR A 105 -0.96 6.07 -10.22
CA TYR A 105 -0.01 5.64 -11.23
C TYR A 105 -0.24 4.18 -11.64
N CYS A 106 -0.30 3.25 -10.68
CA CYS A 106 -0.53 1.83 -10.94
C CYS A 106 -1.85 1.57 -11.66
N LEU A 107 -2.93 2.25 -11.24
CA LEU A 107 -4.25 2.15 -11.87
C LEU A 107 -4.22 2.64 -13.32
N ALA A 108 -3.62 3.79 -13.57
CA ALA A 108 -3.48 4.33 -14.93
C ALA A 108 -2.69 3.38 -15.84
N GLN A 109 -1.58 2.82 -15.35
CA GLN A 109 -0.77 1.85 -16.11
C GLN A 109 -1.55 0.57 -16.42
N ARG A 110 -2.27 0.03 -15.43
CA ARG A 110 -3.09 -1.18 -15.61
C ARG A 110 -4.26 -0.94 -16.57
N TYR A 111 -4.88 0.22 -16.49
CA TYR A 111 -5.99 0.63 -17.35
C TYR A 111 -5.53 0.81 -18.80
N ASN A 112 -4.41 1.49 -19.03
CA ASN A 112 -3.82 1.63 -20.37
C ASN A 112 -3.47 0.25 -20.96
N SER A 113 -2.89 -0.64 -20.15
CA SER A 113 -2.59 -2.02 -20.56
C SER A 113 -3.86 -2.80 -20.93
N PHE A 114 -4.96 -2.58 -20.20
CA PHE A 114 -6.26 -3.18 -20.50
C PHE A 114 -6.84 -2.65 -21.81
N VAL A 115 -6.81 -1.33 -22.02
CA VAL A 115 -7.29 -0.70 -23.26
C VAL A 115 -6.50 -1.22 -24.47
N ASP A 116 -5.17 -1.31 -24.36
CA ASP A 116 -4.33 -1.87 -25.41
C ASP A 116 -4.65 -3.33 -25.71
N TYR A 117 -4.93 -4.12 -24.67
CA TYR A 117 -5.34 -5.51 -24.81
C TYR A 117 -6.67 -5.64 -25.55
N GLU A 118 -7.70 -4.87 -25.17
CA GLU A 118 -9.02 -4.93 -25.81
C GLU A 118 -8.98 -4.52 -27.28
N VAL A 119 -8.20 -3.49 -27.63
CA VAL A 119 -8.00 -3.10 -29.03
C VAL A 119 -7.28 -4.19 -29.82
N LYS A 120 -6.20 -4.78 -29.27
CA LYS A 120 -5.48 -5.89 -29.93
C LYS A 120 -6.38 -7.11 -30.09
N LYS A 121 -7.22 -7.42 -29.10
CA LYS A 121 -8.20 -8.50 -29.15
C LYS A 121 -9.24 -8.25 -30.24
N ASN A 122 -9.79 -7.03 -30.34
CA ASN A 122 -10.72 -6.66 -31.42
C ASN A 122 -10.08 -6.83 -32.81
N ILE A 123 -8.83 -6.39 -33.01
CA ILE A 123 -8.11 -6.60 -34.27
C ILE A 123 -8.02 -8.08 -34.64
N ARG A 124 -7.68 -8.95 -33.69
CA ARG A 124 -7.59 -10.41 -33.92
C ARG A 124 -8.94 -11.02 -34.28
N ILE A 125 -10.00 -10.59 -33.60
CA ILE A 125 -11.37 -11.07 -33.84
C ILE A 125 -11.85 -10.63 -35.23
N ARG A 126 -11.59 -9.37 -35.62
CA ARG A 126 -11.97 -8.82 -36.93
C ARG A 126 -11.32 -9.55 -38.11
N LYS A 127 -10.09 -10.05 -37.94
CA LYS A 127 -9.45 -10.91 -38.94
C LYS A 127 -10.23 -12.20 -39.22
N LYS A 128 -10.97 -12.72 -38.23
CA LYS A 128 -11.79 -13.93 -38.34
C LYS A 128 -13.26 -13.63 -38.70
N LYS A 129 -13.73 -12.44 -38.37
CA LYS A 129 -15.15 -12.03 -38.48
C LYS A 129 -15.23 -10.59 -38.97
N SER A 130 -15.46 -10.39 -40.27
CA SER A 130 -15.42 -9.07 -40.92
C SER A 130 -16.55 -8.13 -40.50
N TYR A 131 -17.67 -8.66 -40.01
CA TYR A 131 -18.85 -7.90 -39.56
C TYR A 131 -18.66 -7.17 -38.23
N ILE A 132 -17.54 -7.40 -37.53
CA ILE A 132 -17.27 -6.76 -36.24
C ILE A 132 -16.63 -5.40 -36.45
N ASP A 133 -17.24 -4.38 -35.83
CA ASP A 133 -16.75 -3.02 -35.86
C ASP A 133 -15.38 -2.87 -35.22
N ARG A 134 -14.62 -1.91 -35.78
CA ARG A 134 -13.30 -1.54 -35.24
C ARG A 134 -13.47 -0.81 -33.92
N LEU A 135 -12.88 -1.37 -32.87
CA LEU A 135 -12.83 -0.74 -31.56
C LEU A 135 -11.64 0.22 -31.48
N TYR A 136 -11.89 1.49 -31.20
CA TYR A 136 -10.83 2.48 -30.94
C TYR A 136 -10.67 2.73 -29.44
N LYS A 137 -9.47 3.14 -29.02
CA LYS A 137 -9.19 3.50 -27.62
C LYS A 137 -10.17 4.56 -27.08
N LYS A 138 -10.50 5.55 -27.91
CA LYS A 138 -11.47 6.62 -27.58
C LYS A 138 -12.85 6.07 -27.22
N ASP A 139 -13.27 4.97 -27.84
CA ASP A 139 -14.58 4.36 -27.56
C ASP A 139 -14.58 3.68 -26.19
N ILE A 140 -13.47 3.02 -25.83
CA ILE A 140 -13.27 2.42 -24.52
C ILE A 140 -13.27 3.51 -23.44
N TYR A 141 -12.53 4.59 -23.65
CA TYR A 141 -12.49 5.73 -22.72
C TYR A 141 -13.85 6.40 -22.56
N ARG A 142 -14.61 6.57 -23.64
CA ARG A 142 -15.97 7.12 -23.60
C ARG A 142 -16.96 6.20 -22.89
N LYS A 143 -16.84 4.88 -23.07
CA LYS A 143 -17.78 3.90 -22.51
C LYS A 143 -17.52 3.61 -21.03
N LEU A 144 -16.25 3.43 -20.65
CA LEU A 144 -15.88 3.00 -19.30
C LEU A 144 -15.42 4.16 -18.40
N GLY A 145 -15.07 5.31 -18.98
CA GLY A 145 -14.42 6.40 -18.25
C GLY A 145 -13.00 6.04 -17.81
N THR A 146 -12.26 7.03 -17.30
CA THR A 146 -10.95 6.80 -16.68
C THR A 146 -11.11 6.54 -15.18
N PRO A 147 -10.35 5.57 -14.62
CA PRO A 147 -10.41 5.31 -13.19
C PRO A 147 -9.92 6.53 -12.43
N LYS A 148 -10.72 6.99 -11.46
CA LYS A 148 -10.38 8.08 -10.55
C LYS A 148 -10.23 7.51 -9.15
N LEU A 149 -9.12 7.83 -8.51
CA LEU A 149 -8.87 7.52 -7.10
C LEU A 149 -8.68 8.83 -6.37
N ARG A 150 -9.38 8.99 -5.24
CA ARG A 150 -9.17 10.07 -4.28
C ARG A 150 -9.13 9.44 -2.90
N VAL A 151 -8.09 9.73 -2.13
CA VAL A 151 -7.97 9.25 -0.76
C VAL A 151 -8.28 10.43 0.16
N THR A 152 -9.37 10.33 0.91
CA THR A 152 -9.74 11.36 1.90
C THR A 152 -9.34 10.87 3.28
N PRO A 153 -8.45 11.57 4.00
CA PRO A 153 -8.16 11.21 5.38
C PRO A 153 -9.44 11.42 6.21
N LEU A 154 -9.84 10.39 6.94
CA LEU A 154 -10.87 10.50 7.96
C LEU A 154 -10.16 10.62 9.30
N THR A 155 -10.23 11.79 9.94
CA THR A 155 -9.93 11.96 11.37
C THR A 155 -11.08 11.34 12.15
N ASP A 156 -11.12 10.03 12.20
CA ASP A 156 -12.07 9.28 12.99
C ASP A 156 -11.28 8.59 14.11
N PRO A 157 -11.49 8.94 15.40
CA PRO A 157 -10.75 8.40 16.53
C PRO A 157 -11.14 6.96 16.87
N ARG A 158 -11.50 6.15 15.87
CA ARG A 158 -11.77 4.72 16.05
C ARG A 158 -10.54 4.05 16.65
N SER A 159 -10.77 3.32 17.74
CA SER A 159 -9.75 2.94 18.70
C SER A 159 -8.71 2.00 18.09
N LEU A 160 -7.46 2.23 18.52
CA LEU A 160 -6.27 1.44 18.29
C LEU A 160 -6.49 -0.09 18.38
N SER A 161 -7.42 -0.54 19.23
CA SER A 161 -7.82 -1.95 19.39
C SER A 161 -8.31 -2.59 18.09
N ASN A 162 -9.13 -1.89 17.32
CA ASN A 162 -9.76 -2.43 16.12
C ASN A 162 -8.74 -2.61 14.99
N PHE A 163 -7.64 -1.85 15.04
CA PHE A 163 -6.51 -2.00 14.12
C PHE A 163 -5.70 -3.25 14.45
N VAL A 164 -5.42 -3.51 15.73
CA VAL A 164 -4.66 -4.69 16.17
C VAL A 164 -5.42 -5.99 15.85
N GLU A 165 -6.72 -6.04 16.09
CA GLU A 165 -7.54 -7.21 15.76
C GLU A 165 -7.52 -7.53 14.25
N LEU A 166 -7.69 -6.53 13.39
CA LEU A 166 -7.61 -6.71 11.94
C LEU A 166 -6.22 -7.15 11.47
N PHE A 167 -5.15 -6.75 12.15
CA PHE A 167 -3.78 -7.18 11.84
C PHE A 167 -3.46 -8.58 12.37
N SER A 168 -4.03 -8.98 13.51
CA SER A 168 -3.85 -10.33 14.08
C SER A 168 -4.40 -11.42 13.14
N VAL A 169 -5.50 -11.13 12.42
CA VAL A 169 -6.04 -12.00 11.37
C VAL A 169 -5.07 -12.12 10.18
N VAL A 170 -4.20 -11.15 9.97
CA VAL A 170 -3.29 -11.04 8.82
C VAL A 170 -1.95 -11.77 9.02
N ASN A 171 -1.74 -12.49 10.15
CA ASN A 171 -0.55 -13.20 10.70
C ASN A 171 0.41 -14.00 9.74
N LYS A 172 0.65 -13.52 8.52
CA LYS A 172 1.56 -13.98 7.47
C LYS A 172 2.31 -12.82 6.80
N LEU A 173 2.24 -11.60 7.35
CA LEU A 173 3.21 -10.54 7.05
C LEU A 173 4.21 -10.53 8.22
N SER A 174 5.43 -11.02 8.00
CA SER A 174 6.52 -10.86 8.96
C SER A 174 6.76 -9.37 9.19
N ILE A 175 6.56 -8.90 10.41
CA ILE A 175 6.88 -7.53 10.84
C ILE A 175 8.19 -7.62 11.62
N GLU A 176 9.28 -7.17 11.03
CA GLU A 176 10.51 -6.90 11.79
C GLU A 176 10.38 -5.49 12.37
N LEU A 177 10.05 -5.44 13.66
CA LEU A 177 9.93 -4.20 14.42
C LEU A 177 11.34 -3.71 14.79
N LEU A 178 11.74 -2.57 14.23
CA LEU A 178 12.99 -1.90 14.62
C LEU A 178 12.68 -0.87 15.73
N PRO A 179 13.41 -0.89 16.86
CA PRO A 179 13.26 0.13 17.89
C PRO A 179 13.61 1.51 17.32
N THR A 180 12.68 2.46 17.45
CA THR A 180 12.87 3.83 16.97
C THR A 180 13.61 4.64 18.03
N ASN A 181 14.61 5.44 17.63
CA ASN A 181 15.22 6.41 18.53
C ASN A 181 14.14 7.40 18.98
N SER A 182 13.85 7.31 20.28
CA SER A 182 12.91 8.14 21.01
C SER A 182 13.21 9.62 20.82
N GLU A 183 12.36 10.31 20.07
CA GLU A 183 11.78 11.59 20.49
C GLU A 183 10.64 11.96 19.53
N ASN A 184 9.43 11.97 20.12
CA ASN A 184 8.26 12.73 19.67
C ASN A 184 7.45 12.21 18.46
N ILE A 185 6.71 11.11 18.63
CA ILE A 185 5.42 10.89 17.93
C ILE A 185 4.47 10.15 18.88
N SER A 186 3.24 10.63 19.02
CA SER A 186 2.17 10.12 19.89
C SER A 186 1.67 8.71 19.52
N LEU A 187 2.56 7.71 19.57
CA LEU A 187 2.29 6.31 19.24
C LEU A 187 2.72 5.35 20.37
N ASP A 188 3.05 5.86 21.56
CA ASP A 188 3.47 5.05 22.72
C ASP A 188 2.46 3.94 23.10
N GLY A 189 1.16 4.14 22.85
CA GLY A 189 0.14 3.14 23.11
C GLY A 189 0.18 1.94 22.15
N PHE A 190 0.60 2.16 20.89
CA PHE A 190 0.78 1.10 19.90
C PHE A 190 1.94 0.18 20.29
N TRP A 191 3.07 0.80 20.69
CA TRP A 191 4.30 0.09 21.04
C TRP A 191 4.16 -0.74 22.32
N ARG A 192 3.56 -0.18 23.37
CA ARG A 192 3.33 -0.92 24.62
C ARG A 192 2.46 -2.15 24.44
N LYS A 193 1.42 -2.08 23.61
CA LYS A 193 0.47 -3.18 23.46
C LYS A 193 1.05 -4.35 22.65
N ILE A 194 1.86 -4.03 21.64
CA ILE A 194 2.57 -5.05 20.84
C ILE A 194 3.73 -5.69 21.61
N GLU A 195 4.44 -4.94 22.45
CA GLU A 195 5.46 -5.53 23.34
C GLU A 195 4.84 -6.51 24.35
N GLN A 196 3.69 -6.15 24.93
CA GLN A 196 2.96 -7.05 25.83
C GLN A 196 2.52 -8.36 25.15
N GLU A 197 1.92 -8.27 23.95
CA GLU A 197 1.53 -9.48 23.20
C GLU A 197 2.74 -10.33 22.77
N LYS A 198 3.89 -9.70 22.47
CA LYS A 198 5.14 -10.40 22.14
C LYS A 198 5.76 -11.10 23.35
N GLU A 199 5.65 -10.54 24.54
CA GLU A 199 6.08 -11.19 25.78
C GLU A 199 5.18 -12.39 26.12
N GLU A 200 3.87 -12.28 25.94
CA GLU A 200 2.91 -13.38 26.14
C GLU A 200 3.12 -14.54 25.14
N LEU A 201 3.43 -14.24 23.89
CA LEU A 201 3.70 -15.26 22.86
C LEU A 201 5.06 -15.96 22.99
N ASN A 202 6.05 -15.34 23.65
CA ASN A 202 7.36 -15.96 23.90
C ASN A 202 7.46 -16.67 25.27
N SER A 203 6.42 -16.55 26.10
CA SER A 203 6.34 -17.19 27.41
C SER A 203 5.36 -18.37 27.47
N SER A 204 4.87 -18.83 26.31
CA SER A 204 4.08 -20.05 26.12
C SER A 204 4.84 -21.13 25.36
#